data_AF-F3ZWY3-F1
#
_entry.id   AF-F3ZWY3-F1
#
_cell.length_a   1.000
_cell.length_b   1.000
_cell.length_c   1.000
_cell.angle_alpha   90.00
_cell.angle_beta   90.00
_cell.angle_gamma   90.00
#
_symmetry.space_group_name_H-M   'P 1'
#
loop_
_entity.id
_entity.type
_entity.pdbx_description
1 polymer ?
#
loop_
_entity_poly.entity_id
_entity_poly.type
_entity_poly.pdbx_seq_one_letter_code
_entity_poly.pdbx_strand_id
1 'polypeptide(L)'
;MNKSGRNMIDDEVKEAVRKRFYSGDTNISVLSEEFNLSRNTVRGIVKNDPVRYERTIACVRQKNADREKKRKNEAAKRCRQQRRGKDQDERSRTICEYFWRMKCVDDDYGRYSEYKTAERFGISLQDVVETLRTDPRYSELEKYREEVIEKKMLELQEQNAVSMSKRTCLSPEQAVMLNRNAYDLSQDGKRFTYSLKKWAVRPADLPQSISASWINLAKEAKDKTKAEEWNSETEQQAIGNDDKPVPPGGGKKKKKKHRHKKK
;
A
#
# COMPACT_ATOMS: atom_id res chain seq x y z
N MET A 1 80.04 29.94 39.08
CA MET A 1 78.76 29.30 38.70
C MET A 1 78.94 28.61 37.35
N ASN A 2 79.15 27.29 37.36
CA ASN A 2 79.36 26.48 36.16
C ASN A 2 78.01 26.15 35.50
N LYS A 3 77.71 26.74 34.35
CA LYS A 3 76.69 26.25 33.40
C LYS A 3 77.14 26.53 31.97
N SER A 4 78.10 25.76 31.48
CA SER A 4 78.41 25.66 30.04
C SER A 4 78.64 24.20 29.64
N GLY A 5 77.75 23.32 30.11
CA GLY A 5 77.54 22.03 29.44
C GLY A 5 76.84 22.28 28.12
N ARG A 6 77.59 22.66 27.07
CA ARG A 6 77.12 22.43 25.69
C ARG A 6 77.07 20.92 25.55
N ASN A 7 75.88 20.33 25.69
CA ASN A 7 75.65 18.95 25.31
C ASN A 7 76.08 18.82 23.84
N MET A 8 77.28 18.28 23.61
CA MET A 8 77.73 17.93 22.29
C MET A 8 76.83 16.81 21.82
N ILE A 9 75.97 17.14 20.86
CA ILE A 9 75.17 16.13 20.17
C ILE A 9 76.12 15.41 19.23
N ASP A 10 76.13 14.09 19.33
CA ASP A 10 76.96 13.24 18.48
C ASP A 10 76.67 13.48 17.00
N ASP A 11 77.73 13.48 16.20
CA ASP A 11 77.62 13.72 14.76
C ASP A 11 76.82 12.62 14.05
N GLU A 12 76.81 11.40 14.59
CA GLU A 12 75.94 10.31 14.14
C GLU A 12 74.45 10.67 14.28
N VAL A 13 74.07 11.27 15.42
CA VAL A 13 72.69 11.72 15.66
C VAL A 13 72.32 12.86 14.71
N LYS A 14 73.24 13.80 14.46
CA LYS A 14 73.01 14.89 13.50
C LYS A 14 72.79 14.37 12.08
N GLU A 15 73.57 13.38 11.66
CA GLU A 15 73.46 12.81 10.31
C GLU A 15 72.20 11.94 10.16
N ALA A 16 71.82 11.19 11.20
CA ALA A 16 70.55 10.45 11.23
C ALA A 16 69.34 11.37 11.12
N VAL A 17 69.33 12.50 11.85
CA VAL A 17 68.29 13.53 11.79
C VAL A 17 68.20 14.15 10.40
N ARG A 18 69.34 14.48 9.78
CA ARG A 18 69.39 15.02 8.41
C ARG A 18 68.86 14.01 7.39
N LYS A 19 69.33 12.76 7.44
CA LYS A 19 68.94 11.71 6.51
C LYS A 19 67.43 11.47 6.53
N ARG A 20 66.82 11.40 7.72
CA ARG A 20 65.37 11.24 7.86
C ARG A 20 64.56 12.48 7.47
N PHE A 21 65.07 13.68 7.75
CA PHE A 21 64.40 14.90 7.32
C PHE A 21 64.41 15.02 5.80
N TYR A 22 65.55 14.76 5.16
CA TYR A 22 65.70 14.87 3.71
C TYR A 22 65.06 13.75 2.92
N SER A 23 64.73 12.60 3.54
CA SER A 23 63.85 11.62 2.91
C SER A 23 62.44 12.17 2.66
N GLY A 24 62.03 13.20 3.41
CA GLY A 24 60.75 13.88 3.25
C GLY A 24 59.57 13.17 3.91
N ASP A 25 59.83 12.13 4.71
CA ASP A 25 58.81 11.30 5.37
C ASP A 25 58.49 11.76 6.80
N THR A 26 59.32 12.63 7.36
CA THR A 26 59.21 13.09 8.75
C THR A 26 59.22 14.61 8.85
N ASN A 27 58.61 15.16 9.90
CA ASN A 27 58.62 16.59 10.19
C ASN A 27 59.48 16.89 11.43
N ILE A 28 59.81 18.16 11.65
CA ILE A 28 60.66 18.59 12.77
C ILE A 28 60.08 18.20 14.14
N SER A 29 58.75 18.13 14.26
CA SER A 29 58.09 17.71 15.51
C SER A 29 58.28 16.21 15.77
N VAL A 30 58.08 15.37 14.76
CA VAL A 30 58.30 13.92 14.87
C VAL A 30 59.77 13.63 15.16
N LEU A 31 60.69 14.32 14.47
CA LEU A 31 62.13 14.18 14.74
C LEU A 31 62.54 14.70 16.13
N SER A 32 61.87 15.74 16.64
CA SER A 32 62.15 16.21 18.01
C SER A 32 61.74 15.19 19.07
N GLU A 33 60.62 14.50 18.86
CA GLU A 33 60.12 13.47 19.77
C GLU A 33 60.95 12.18 19.65
N GLU A 34 61.26 11.75 18.42
CA GLU A 34 61.99 10.51 18.17
C GLU A 34 63.44 10.55 18.69
N PHE A 35 64.10 11.71 18.57
CA PHE A 35 65.48 11.86 19.02
C PHE A 35 65.61 12.52 20.40
N ASN A 36 64.50 12.82 21.08
CA ASN A 36 64.47 13.55 22.36
C ASN A 36 65.26 14.88 22.33
N LEU A 37 65.16 15.59 21.20
CA LEU A 37 65.85 16.86 20.97
C LEU A 37 64.86 18.02 20.99
N SER A 38 65.31 19.21 21.41
CA SER A 38 64.48 20.40 21.25
C SER A 38 64.22 20.69 19.75
N ARG A 39 63.02 21.16 19.41
CA ARG A 39 62.69 21.55 18.01
C ARG A 39 63.66 22.59 17.44
N ASN A 40 64.20 23.47 18.29
CA ASN A 40 65.19 24.46 17.89
C ASN A 40 66.53 23.83 17.54
N THR A 41 66.93 22.81 18.30
CA THR A 41 68.13 22.01 18.05
C THR A 41 68.04 21.25 16.73
N VAL A 42 66.91 20.57 16.48
CA VAL A 42 66.64 19.88 15.21
C VAL A 42 66.66 20.86 14.03
N ARG A 43 66.03 22.04 14.19
CA ARG A 43 66.10 23.12 13.18
C ARG A 43 67.54 23.55 12.88
N GLY A 44 68.37 23.70 13.92
CA GLY A 44 69.78 24.05 13.77
C GLY A 44 70.55 22.99 12.98
N ILE A 45 70.35 21.70 13.29
CA ILE A 45 71.03 20.57 12.63
C ILE A 45 70.71 20.51 11.13
N VAL A 46 69.42 20.69 10.79
CA VAL A 46 68.94 20.54 9.42
C VAL A 46 69.24 21.80 8.59
N LYS A 47 69.21 23.01 9.17
CA LYS A 47 69.51 24.26 8.45
C LYS A 47 70.97 24.43 8.03
N ASN A 48 71.88 23.54 8.45
CA ASN A 48 73.29 23.59 8.06
C ASN A 48 73.51 23.40 6.55
N ASP A 49 72.55 22.80 5.82
CA ASP A 49 72.55 22.76 4.35
C ASP A 49 71.30 23.51 3.84
N PRO A 50 71.42 24.83 3.56
CA PRO A 50 70.27 25.65 3.20
C PRO A 50 69.64 25.22 1.88
N VAL A 51 70.43 24.74 0.91
CA VAL A 51 69.94 24.36 -0.43
C VAL A 51 69.08 23.09 -0.35
N ARG A 52 69.54 22.06 0.38
CA ARG A 52 68.75 20.84 0.59
C ARG A 52 67.53 21.10 1.48
N TYR A 53 67.69 21.92 2.52
CA TYR A 53 66.59 22.29 3.41
C TYR A 53 65.45 22.97 2.67
N GLU A 54 65.73 23.97 1.85
CA GLU A 54 64.70 24.68 1.10
C GLU A 54 63.98 23.78 0.09
N ARG A 55 64.72 22.92 -0.64
CA ARG A 55 64.12 21.95 -1.57
C ARG A 55 63.18 20.97 -0.87
N THR A 56 63.60 20.41 0.27
CA THR A 56 62.77 19.47 1.02
C THR A 56 61.54 20.15 1.61
N ILE A 57 61.68 21.36 2.16
CA ILE A 57 60.54 22.15 2.65
C ILE A 57 59.57 22.50 1.52
N ALA A 58 60.06 22.91 0.35
CA ALA A 58 59.22 23.20 -0.81
C ALA A 58 58.44 21.96 -1.27
N CYS A 59 59.12 20.80 -1.36
CA CYS A 59 58.50 19.52 -1.71
C CYS A 59 57.41 19.12 -0.70
N VAL A 60 57.68 19.25 0.61
CA VAL A 60 56.70 18.95 1.66
C VAL A 60 55.50 19.89 1.61
N ARG A 61 55.73 21.20 1.38
CA ARG A 61 54.64 22.18 1.21
C ARG A 61 53.76 21.84 0.01
N GLN A 62 54.36 21.47 -1.11
CA GLN A 62 53.62 21.07 -2.31
C GLN A 62 52.81 19.79 -2.09
N LYS A 63 53.43 18.75 -1.51
CA LYS A 63 52.72 17.50 -1.12
C LYS A 63 51.54 17.78 -0.18
N ASN A 64 51.70 18.69 0.78
CA ASN A 64 50.63 19.07 1.69
C ASN A 64 49.52 19.86 0.99
N ALA A 65 49.87 20.79 0.11
CA ALA A 65 48.90 21.54 -0.71
C ALA A 65 48.08 20.60 -1.62
N ASP A 66 48.73 19.61 -2.24
CA ASP A 66 48.05 18.61 -3.07
C ASP A 66 47.11 17.71 -2.25
N ARG A 67 47.56 17.27 -1.07
CA ARG A 67 46.71 16.51 -0.12
C ARG A 67 45.50 17.33 0.33
N GLU A 68 45.70 18.60 0.63
CA GLU A 68 44.62 19.50 1.03
C GLU A 68 43.63 19.74 -0.12
N LYS A 69 44.13 19.97 -1.34
CA LYS A 69 43.30 20.10 -2.55
C LYS A 69 42.48 18.83 -2.80
N LYS A 70 43.09 17.65 -2.64
CA LYS A 70 42.39 16.36 -2.76
C LYS A 70 41.29 16.22 -1.70
N ARG A 71 41.59 16.54 -0.43
CA ARG A 71 40.59 16.54 0.66
C ARG A 71 39.44 17.50 0.40
N LYS A 72 39.72 18.73 -0.05
CA LYS A 72 38.68 19.72 -0.42
C LYS A 72 37.80 19.21 -1.55
N ASN A 73 38.39 18.61 -2.58
CA ASN A 73 37.66 18.03 -3.70
C ASN A 73 36.78 16.83 -3.26
N GLU A 74 37.29 15.95 -2.41
CA GLU A 74 36.52 14.83 -1.86
C GLU A 74 35.38 15.31 -0.95
N ALA A 75 35.63 16.30 -0.09
CA ALA A 75 34.60 16.92 0.74
C ALA A 75 33.51 17.59 -0.11
N ALA A 76 33.89 18.32 -1.17
CA ALA A 76 32.96 18.91 -2.11
C ALA A 76 32.12 17.86 -2.84
N LYS A 77 32.72 16.73 -3.27
CA LYS A 77 32.00 15.61 -3.88
C LYS A 77 30.98 15.01 -2.91
N ARG A 78 31.36 14.76 -1.66
CA ARG A 78 30.45 14.26 -0.61
C ARG A 78 29.29 15.22 -0.34
N CYS A 79 29.58 16.52 -0.24
CA CYS A 79 28.55 17.55 -0.04
C CYS A 79 27.56 17.60 -1.20
N ARG A 80 28.04 17.52 -2.46
CA ARG A 80 27.18 17.45 -3.65
C ARG A 80 26.30 16.20 -3.66
N GLN A 81 26.84 15.04 -3.28
CA GLN A 81 26.05 13.80 -3.18
C GLN A 81 24.97 13.90 -2.10
N GLN A 82 25.30 14.43 -0.92
CA GLN A 82 24.31 14.62 0.14
C GLN A 82 23.20 15.61 -0.25
N ARG A 83 23.54 16.70 -0.95
CA ARG A 83 22.53 17.64 -1.46
C ARG A 83 21.62 16.98 -2.48
N ARG A 84 22.17 16.26 -3.46
CA ARG A 84 21.37 15.51 -4.44
C ARG A 84 20.40 14.51 -3.79
N GLY A 85 20.85 13.80 -2.75
CA GLY A 85 19.98 12.90 -1.98
C GLY A 85 18.83 13.64 -1.28
N LYS A 86 19.13 14.75 -0.61
CA LYS A 86 18.10 15.58 0.04
C LYS A 86 17.09 16.17 -0.94
N ASP A 87 17.56 16.67 -2.08
CA ASP A 87 16.70 17.24 -3.13
C ASP A 87 15.77 16.15 -3.71
N GLN A 88 16.27 14.91 -3.83
CA GLN A 88 15.48 13.77 -4.27
C GLN A 88 14.44 13.34 -3.23
N ASP A 89 14.80 13.30 -1.95
CA ASP A 89 13.88 12.99 -0.85
C ASP A 89 12.75 14.03 -0.74
N GLU A 90 13.08 15.31 -0.90
CA GLU A 90 12.10 16.42 -0.87
C GLU A 90 11.14 16.32 -2.06
N ARG A 91 11.66 16.01 -3.25
CA ARG A 91 10.83 15.76 -4.44
C ARG A 91 9.90 14.57 -4.21
N SER A 92 10.41 13.46 -3.67
CA SER A 92 9.61 12.26 -3.38
C SER A 92 8.48 12.56 -2.40
N ARG A 93 8.76 13.31 -1.32
CA ARG A 93 7.72 13.75 -0.37
C ARG A 93 6.64 14.58 -1.05
N THR A 94 7.04 15.54 -1.88
CA THR A 94 6.09 16.41 -2.59
C THR A 94 5.18 15.62 -3.51
N ILE A 95 5.72 14.61 -4.20
CA ILE A 95 4.94 13.68 -5.05
C ILE A 95 3.93 12.90 -4.20
N CYS A 96 4.38 12.30 -3.09
CA CYS A 96 3.50 11.54 -2.19
C CYS A 96 2.38 12.42 -1.60
N GLU A 97 2.71 13.61 -1.11
CA GLU A 97 1.72 14.55 -0.57
C GLU A 97 0.68 14.96 -1.61
N TYR A 98 1.12 15.25 -2.83
CA TYR A 98 0.20 15.59 -3.92
C TYR A 98 -0.71 14.41 -4.27
N PHE A 99 -0.16 13.21 -4.39
CA PHE A 99 -0.95 12.00 -4.64
C PHE A 99 -2.05 11.81 -3.60
N TRP A 100 -1.71 11.85 -2.31
CA TRP A 100 -2.69 11.65 -1.23
C TRP A 100 -3.73 12.76 -1.15
N ARG A 101 -3.38 13.98 -1.56
CA ARG A 101 -4.34 15.09 -1.68
C ARG A 101 -5.32 14.90 -2.84
N MET A 102 -4.88 14.26 -3.92
CA MET A 102 -5.68 14.01 -5.10
C MET A 102 -6.50 12.72 -5.02
N LYS A 103 -6.15 11.82 -4.09
CA LYS A 103 -6.82 10.53 -3.91
C LYS A 103 -8.33 10.69 -3.87
N CYS A 104 -9.02 9.95 -4.73
CA CYS A 104 -10.48 9.92 -4.83
C CYS A 104 -11.00 8.47 -4.88
N VAL A 105 -12.32 8.33 -4.97
CA VAL A 105 -13.00 7.01 -5.03
C VAL A 105 -12.61 6.22 -6.28
N ASP A 106 -12.26 6.88 -7.38
CA ASP A 106 -11.83 6.20 -8.61
C ASP A 106 -10.49 5.46 -8.42
N ASP A 107 -9.72 5.81 -7.38
CA ASP A 107 -8.50 5.10 -7.04
C ASP A 107 -8.77 3.72 -6.42
N ASP A 108 -9.99 3.41 -6.01
CA ASP A 108 -10.32 2.10 -5.45
C ASP A 108 -10.32 1.00 -6.54
N TYR A 109 -10.49 1.40 -7.80
CA TYR A 109 -10.58 0.51 -8.96
C TYR A 109 -9.41 0.65 -9.94
N GLY A 110 -8.59 1.69 -9.80
CA GLY A 110 -7.58 2.03 -10.79
C GLY A 110 -6.52 3.00 -10.28
N ARG A 111 -5.64 3.40 -11.20
CA ARG A 111 -4.47 4.25 -10.90
C ARG A 111 -4.69 5.73 -11.23
N TYR A 112 -5.89 6.24 -10.98
CA TYR A 112 -6.31 7.56 -11.46
C TYR A 112 -5.42 8.70 -10.91
N SER A 113 -5.21 8.72 -9.59
CA SER A 113 -4.40 9.75 -8.94
C SER A 113 -2.92 9.62 -9.27
N GLU A 114 -2.43 8.42 -9.58
CA GLU A 114 -1.07 8.22 -10.09
C GLU A 114 -0.90 8.85 -11.47
N TYR A 115 -1.87 8.69 -12.38
CA TYR A 115 -1.86 9.36 -13.68
C TYR A 115 -1.89 10.88 -13.53
N LYS A 116 -2.75 11.41 -12.65
CA LYS A 116 -2.83 12.85 -12.39
C LYS A 116 -1.56 13.41 -11.76
N THR A 117 -0.90 12.62 -10.92
CA THR A 117 0.39 12.97 -10.34
C THR A 117 1.49 12.96 -11.41
N ALA A 118 1.53 11.95 -12.27
CA ALA A 118 2.48 11.87 -13.38
C ALA A 118 2.33 13.08 -14.34
N GLU A 119 1.10 13.42 -14.70
CA GLU A 119 0.76 14.58 -15.53
C GLU A 119 1.21 15.89 -14.87
N ARG A 120 0.95 16.07 -13.57
CA ARG A 120 1.32 17.29 -12.83
C ARG A 120 2.82 17.53 -12.76
N PHE A 121 3.60 16.47 -12.53
CA PHE A 121 5.05 16.58 -12.34
C PHE A 121 5.85 16.34 -13.62
N GLY A 122 5.20 16.01 -14.74
CA GLY A 122 5.85 15.72 -16.01
C GLY A 122 6.82 14.53 -15.94
N ILE A 123 6.46 13.50 -15.16
CA ILE A 123 7.26 12.29 -14.95
C ILE A 123 6.51 11.05 -15.45
N SER A 124 7.21 9.93 -15.59
CA SER A 124 6.56 8.69 -15.98
C SER A 124 5.66 8.17 -14.86
N LEU A 125 4.61 7.43 -15.24
CA LEU A 125 3.75 6.75 -14.27
C LEU A 125 4.56 5.79 -13.39
N GLN A 126 5.57 5.13 -13.96
CA GLN A 126 6.40 4.19 -13.24
C GLN A 126 7.21 4.89 -12.14
N ASP A 127 7.78 6.06 -12.43
CA ASP A 127 8.51 6.86 -11.42
C ASP A 127 7.60 7.28 -10.26
N VAL A 128 6.35 7.63 -10.55
CA VAL A 128 5.34 7.94 -9.52
C VAL A 128 5.11 6.72 -8.64
N VAL A 129 4.86 5.55 -9.23
CA VAL A 129 4.58 4.32 -8.49
C VAL A 129 5.79 3.90 -7.65
N GLU A 130 7.00 3.99 -8.18
CA GLU A 130 8.23 3.70 -7.42
C GLU A 130 8.41 4.66 -6.24
N THR A 131 8.11 5.94 -6.45
CA THR A 131 8.12 6.94 -5.38
C THR A 131 7.09 6.61 -4.31
N LEU A 132 5.86 6.28 -4.71
CA LEU A 132 4.76 5.97 -3.79
C LEU A 132 4.99 4.68 -3.01
N ARG A 133 5.67 3.68 -3.59
CA ARG A 133 6.05 2.43 -2.89
C ARG A 133 6.94 2.65 -1.67
N THR A 134 7.63 3.79 -1.58
CA THR A 134 8.39 4.14 -0.38
C THR A 134 7.48 4.54 0.79
N ASP A 135 6.24 4.93 0.52
CA ASP A 135 5.23 5.26 1.53
C ASP A 135 4.46 4.00 1.97
N PRO A 136 4.48 3.62 3.26
CA PRO A 136 3.78 2.42 3.74
C PRO A 136 2.26 2.48 3.48
N ARG A 137 1.65 3.68 3.47
CA ARG A 137 0.21 3.84 3.19
C ARG A 137 -0.17 3.40 1.78
N TYR A 138 0.77 3.49 0.84
CA TYR A 138 0.51 3.10 -0.54
C TYR A 138 0.42 1.57 -0.68
N SER A 139 1.19 0.83 0.13
CA SER A 139 1.07 -0.64 0.19
C SER A 139 -0.30 -1.08 0.71
N GLU A 140 -0.86 -0.37 1.70
CA GLU A 140 -2.22 -0.64 2.18
C GLU A 140 -3.27 -0.37 1.10
N LEU A 141 -3.08 0.71 0.30
CA LEU A 141 -3.95 1.02 -0.82
C LEU A 141 -3.88 -0.05 -1.93
N GLU A 142 -2.68 -0.57 -2.25
CA GLU A 142 -2.54 -1.66 -3.23
C GLU A 142 -3.30 -2.91 -2.77
N LYS A 143 -3.16 -3.30 -1.51
CA LYS A 143 -3.94 -4.43 -0.94
C LYS A 143 -5.44 -4.20 -1.01
N TYR A 144 -5.90 -3.00 -0.65
CA TYR A 144 -7.30 -2.64 -0.71
C TYR A 144 -7.87 -2.75 -2.14
N ARG A 145 -7.12 -2.27 -3.15
CA ARG A 145 -7.50 -2.40 -4.56
C ARG A 145 -7.62 -3.86 -4.98
N GLU A 146 -6.68 -4.71 -4.57
CA GLU A 146 -6.73 -6.15 -4.83
C GLU A 146 -7.99 -6.78 -4.23
N GLU A 147 -8.30 -6.51 -2.96
CA GLU A 147 -9.50 -7.01 -2.28
C GLU A 147 -10.80 -6.55 -2.97
N VAL A 148 -10.86 -5.28 -3.39
CA VAL A 148 -12.03 -4.72 -4.10
C VAL A 148 -12.22 -5.40 -5.45
N ILE A 149 -11.14 -5.63 -6.20
CA ILE A 149 -11.17 -6.31 -7.50
C ILE A 149 -11.61 -7.77 -7.32
N GLU A 150 -11.05 -8.49 -6.34
CA GLU A 150 -11.42 -9.87 -6.03
C GLU A 150 -12.90 -9.99 -5.69
N LYS A 151 -13.40 -9.13 -4.79
CA LYS A 151 -14.82 -9.11 -4.42
C LYS A 151 -15.71 -8.88 -5.64
N LYS A 152 -15.37 -7.94 -6.51
CA LYS A 152 -16.14 -7.66 -7.73
C LYS A 152 -16.10 -8.81 -8.73
N MET A 153 -14.98 -9.52 -8.84
CA MET A 153 -14.90 -10.72 -9.65
C MET A 153 -15.81 -11.84 -9.13
N LEU A 154 -15.87 -12.04 -7.81
CA LEU A 154 -16.78 -13.01 -7.19
C LEU A 154 -18.25 -12.65 -7.41
N GLU A 155 -18.64 -11.38 -7.18
CA GLU A 155 -20.00 -10.90 -7.46
C GLU A 155 -20.39 -11.15 -8.92
N LEU A 156 -19.47 -10.93 -9.87
CA LEU A 156 -19.71 -11.17 -11.29
C LEU A 156 -19.82 -12.67 -11.62
N GLN A 157 -19.05 -13.52 -10.96
CA GLN A 157 -19.17 -14.97 -11.09
C GLN A 157 -20.52 -15.47 -10.56
N GLU A 158 -20.98 -14.96 -9.42
CA GLU A 158 -22.31 -15.27 -8.88
C GLU A 158 -23.41 -14.82 -9.83
N GLN A 159 -23.32 -13.61 -10.36
CA GLN A 159 -24.28 -13.10 -11.36
C GLN A 159 -24.30 -14.00 -12.61
N ASN A 160 -23.13 -14.41 -13.11
CA ASN A 160 -23.04 -15.32 -14.24
C ASN A 160 -23.62 -16.70 -13.89
N ALA A 161 -23.35 -17.24 -12.70
CA ALA A 161 -23.91 -18.50 -12.25
C ALA A 161 -25.45 -18.43 -12.13
N VAL A 162 -25.99 -17.33 -11.61
CA VAL A 162 -27.45 -17.09 -11.54
C VAL A 162 -28.04 -16.92 -12.93
N SER A 163 -27.37 -16.18 -13.81
CA SER A 163 -27.81 -15.98 -15.20
C SER A 163 -27.80 -17.27 -16.01
N MET A 164 -26.84 -18.16 -15.76
CA MET A 164 -26.69 -19.44 -16.48
C MET A 164 -27.51 -20.59 -15.85
N SER A 165 -27.84 -20.51 -14.56
CA SER A 165 -28.65 -21.54 -13.86
C SER A 165 -30.16 -21.35 -14.04
N LYS A 166 -30.62 -20.12 -14.34
CA LYS A 166 -32.00 -19.89 -14.77
C LYS A 166 -32.15 -20.38 -16.21
N ARG A 167 -32.81 -21.53 -16.38
CA ARG A 167 -33.28 -22.04 -17.69
C ARG A 167 -33.87 -20.87 -18.50
N THR A 168 -33.14 -20.41 -19.51
CA THR A 168 -33.56 -19.35 -20.44
C THR A 168 -34.66 -19.78 -21.39
N CYS A 169 -34.98 -21.08 -21.42
CA CYS A 169 -36.16 -21.59 -22.09
C CYS A 169 -37.35 -21.54 -21.13
N LEU A 170 -38.30 -20.66 -21.42
CA LEU A 170 -39.64 -20.78 -20.85
C LEU A 170 -40.13 -22.19 -21.15
N SER A 171 -40.55 -22.92 -20.12
CA SER A 171 -41.19 -24.20 -20.37
C SER A 171 -42.48 -23.95 -21.17
N PRO A 172 -42.92 -24.89 -22.04
CA PRO A 172 -44.16 -24.74 -22.81
C PRO A 172 -45.35 -24.33 -21.93
N GLU A 173 -45.36 -24.79 -20.68
CA GLU A 173 -46.34 -24.47 -19.65
C GLU A 173 -46.29 -23.00 -19.21
N GLN A 174 -45.07 -22.47 -18.95
CA GLN A 174 -44.87 -21.07 -18.58
C GLN A 174 -45.24 -20.13 -19.74
N ALA A 175 -44.92 -20.53 -20.97
CA ALA A 175 -45.26 -19.77 -22.17
C ALA A 175 -46.79 -19.67 -22.37
N VAL A 176 -47.53 -20.76 -22.12
CA VAL A 176 -49.00 -20.77 -22.15
C VAL A 176 -49.60 -19.91 -21.03
N MET A 177 -49.05 -19.96 -19.83
CA MET A 177 -49.53 -19.14 -18.69
C MET A 177 -49.39 -17.64 -18.96
N LEU A 178 -48.26 -17.22 -19.54
CA LEU A 178 -48.05 -15.83 -19.93
C LEU A 178 -48.98 -15.39 -21.07
N ASN A 179 -49.40 -16.34 -21.93
CA ASN A 179 -50.28 -16.11 -23.08
C ASN A 179 -51.68 -16.70 -22.90
N ARG A 180 -52.19 -16.78 -21.67
CA ARG A 180 -53.43 -17.50 -21.34
C ARG A 180 -54.64 -17.05 -22.17
N ASN A 181 -54.68 -15.76 -22.52
CA ASN A 181 -55.77 -15.16 -23.30
C ASN A 181 -55.83 -15.66 -24.76
N ALA A 182 -54.73 -16.23 -25.27
CA ALA A 182 -54.65 -16.80 -26.60
C ALA A 182 -55.11 -18.27 -26.66
N TYR A 183 -55.41 -18.88 -25.52
CA TYR A 183 -55.86 -20.27 -25.43
C TYR A 183 -57.32 -20.34 -24.97
N ASP A 184 -58.07 -21.25 -25.58
CA ASP A 184 -59.42 -21.62 -25.13
C ASP A 184 -59.37 -22.98 -24.43
N LEU A 185 -60.23 -23.15 -23.43
CA LEU A 185 -60.41 -24.45 -22.80
C LEU A 185 -61.22 -25.34 -23.76
N SER A 186 -60.70 -26.53 -24.05
CA SER A 186 -61.42 -27.56 -24.83
C SER A 186 -62.76 -27.88 -24.16
N GLN A 187 -63.76 -28.28 -24.97
CA GLN A 187 -65.11 -28.60 -24.50
C GLN A 187 -65.11 -29.69 -23.41
N ASP A 188 -64.11 -30.58 -23.43
CA ASP A 188 -63.95 -31.65 -22.43
C ASP A 188 -63.36 -31.15 -21.09
N GLY A 189 -62.98 -29.87 -20.99
CA GLY A 189 -62.36 -29.27 -19.81
C GLY A 189 -60.93 -29.76 -19.51
N LYS A 190 -60.40 -30.69 -20.32
CA LYS A 190 -59.13 -31.40 -20.04
C LYS A 190 -57.90 -30.77 -20.66
N ARG A 191 -58.03 -29.86 -21.63
CA ARG A 191 -56.90 -29.26 -22.37
C ARG A 191 -57.16 -27.80 -22.70
N PHE A 192 -56.11 -27.00 -22.73
CA PHE A 192 -56.11 -25.68 -23.33
C PHE A 192 -55.59 -25.79 -24.76
N THR A 193 -56.27 -25.20 -25.73
CA THR A 193 -55.92 -25.24 -27.15
C THR A 193 -55.79 -23.81 -27.67
N TYR A 194 -54.75 -23.54 -28.46
CA TYR A 194 -54.52 -22.22 -29.01
C TYR A 194 -55.68 -21.79 -29.91
N SER A 195 -56.25 -20.63 -29.64
CA SER A 195 -57.44 -20.12 -30.32
C SER A 195 -57.08 -19.37 -31.59
N LEU A 196 -57.10 -20.08 -32.72
CA LEU A 196 -56.94 -19.46 -34.05
C LEU A 196 -58.07 -18.48 -34.40
N LYS A 197 -59.20 -18.53 -33.67
CA LYS A 197 -60.31 -17.58 -33.83
C LYS A 197 -60.00 -16.21 -33.21
N LYS A 198 -59.23 -16.19 -32.12
CA LYS A 198 -58.82 -14.95 -31.43
C LYS A 198 -57.52 -14.37 -32.01
N TRP A 199 -56.68 -15.22 -32.61
CA TRP A 199 -55.36 -14.85 -33.11
C TRP A 199 -55.10 -15.50 -34.47
N ALA A 200 -54.65 -14.70 -35.44
CA ALA A 200 -54.54 -15.13 -36.84
C ALA A 200 -53.47 -16.22 -37.07
N VAL A 201 -52.36 -16.20 -36.31
CA VAL A 201 -51.24 -17.15 -36.47
C VAL A 201 -50.66 -17.50 -35.11
N ARG A 202 -50.46 -18.81 -34.85
CA ARG A 202 -49.76 -19.31 -33.67
C ARG A 202 -48.24 -19.12 -33.86
N PRO A 203 -47.55 -18.40 -32.97
CA PRO A 203 -46.09 -18.39 -32.95
C PRO A 203 -45.50 -19.79 -32.82
N ALA A 204 -44.37 -20.08 -33.48
CA ALA A 204 -43.75 -21.41 -33.50
C ALA A 204 -43.39 -21.92 -32.09
N ASP A 205 -43.06 -21.00 -31.18
CA ASP A 205 -42.60 -21.30 -29.82
C ASP A 205 -43.74 -21.67 -28.86
N LEU A 206 -45.00 -21.45 -29.24
CA LEU A 206 -46.17 -21.73 -28.40
C LEU A 206 -46.77 -23.11 -28.73
N PRO A 207 -47.02 -24.00 -27.75
CA PRO A 207 -47.61 -25.31 -28.01
C PRO A 207 -49.07 -25.19 -28.50
N GLN A 208 -49.50 -26.09 -29.37
CA GLN A 208 -50.86 -26.06 -29.93
C GLN A 208 -51.92 -26.44 -28.89
N SER A 209 -51.58 -27.38 -28.00
CA SER A 209 -52.44 -27.77 -26.88
C SER A 209 -51.63 -28.23 -25.68
N ILE A 210 -52.14 -27.96 -24.48
CA ILE A 210 -51.55 -28.40 -23.21
C ILE A 210 -52.64 -28.97 -22.28
N SER A 211 -52.29 -29.92 -21.41
CA SER A 211 -53.25 -30.50 -20.46
C SER A 211 -53.64 -29.51 -19.36
N ALA A 212 -54.94 -29.42 -19.06
CA ALA A 212 -55.49 -28.58 -18.00
C ALA A 212 -55.19 -29.13 -16.59
N SER A 213 -54.89 -30.43 -16.46
CA SER A 213 -54.51 -31.07 -15.19
C SER A 213 -53.29 -30.41 -14.54
N TRP A 214 -52.36 -29.91 -15.36
CA TRP A 214 -51.14 -29.27 -14.89
C TRP A 214 -51.35 -27.86 -14.33
N ILE A 215 -52.38 -27.14 -14.77
CA ILE A 215 -52.64 -25.78 -14.25
C ILE A 215 -53.19 -25.85 -12.81
N ASN A 216 -53.95 -26.89 -12.48
CA ASN A 216 -54.40 -27.12 -11.10
C ASN A 216 -53.22 -27.51 -10.20
N LEU A 217 -52.33 -28.40 -10.67
CA LEU A 217 -51.08 -28.74 -9.97
C LEU A 217 -50.14 -27.53 -9.80
N ALA A 218 -50.04 -26.65 -10.80
CA ALA A 218 -49.19 -25.46 -10.74
C ALA A 218 -49.75 -24.36 -9.85
N LYS A 219 -51.09 -24.24 -9.74
CA LYS A 219 -51.74 -23.39 -8.73
C LYS A 219 -51.49 -23.92 -7.33
N GLU A 220 -51.70 -25.22 -7.11
CA GLU A 220 -51.40 -25.86 -5.82
C GLU A 220 -49.94 -25.75 -5.43
N ALA A 221 -48.99 -25.85 -6.38
CA ALA A 221 -47.57 -25.67 -6.11
C ALA A 221 -47.18 -24.20 -5.81
N LYS A 222 -47.83 -23.23 -6.47
CA LYS A 222 -47.67 -21.80 -6.16
C LYS A 222 -48.25 -21.42 -4.81
N ASP A 223 -49.36 -22.03 -4.43
CA ASP A 223 -50.00 -21.79 -3.13
C ASP A 223 -49.18 -22.45 -2.00
N LYS A 224 -48.55 -23.61 -2.26
CA LYS A 224 -47.60 -24.26 -1.33
C LYS A 224 -46.30 -23.47 -1.14
N THR A 225 -45.70 -22.97 -2.21
CA THR A 225 -44.47 -22.16 -2.12
C THR A 225 -44.69 -20.83 -1.40
N LYS A 226 -45.83 -20.16 -1.61
CA LYS A 226 -46.22 -18.98 -0.83
C LYS A 226 -46.47 -19.29 0.64
N ALA A 227 -47.01 -20.47 0.96
CA ALA A 227 -47.20 -20.91 2.34
C ALA A 227 -45.86 -21.24 3.02
N GLU A 228 -44.90 -21.82 2.30
CA GLU A 228 -43.55 -22.07 2.79
C GLU A 228 -42.75 -20.78 3.01
N GLU A 229 -42.84 -19.80 2.11
CA GLU A 229 -42.25 -18.46 2.29
C GLU A 229 -42.83 -17.74 3.51
N TRP A 230 -44.15 -17.79 3.70
CA TRP A 230 -44.81 -17.24 4.88
C TRP A 230 -44.36 -17.93 6.18
N ASN A 231 -44.23 -19.26 6.15
CA ASN A 231 -43.75 -20.04 7.31
C ASN A 231 -42.29 -19.73 7.65
N SER A 232 -41.40 -19.58 6.66
CA SER A 232 -40.01 -19.17 6.87
C SER A 232 -39.87 -17.74 7.41
N GLU A 233 -40.69 -16.79 6.96
CA GLU A 233 -40.74 -15.44 7.56
C GLU A 233 -41.20 -15.48 9.02
N THR A 234 -42.19 -16.31 9.36
CA THR A 234 -42.63 -16.48 10.75
C THR A 234 -41.59 -17.18 11.63
N GLU A 235 -40.84 -18.17 11.11
CA GLU A 235 -39.74 -18.80 11.84
C GLU A 235 -38.59 -17.83 12.09
N GLN A 236 -38.24 -16.99 11.12
CA GLN A 236 -37.21 -15.94 11.30
C GLN A 236 -37.65 -14.87 12.32
N GLN A 237 -38.94 -14.53 12.38
CA GLN A 237 -39.47 -13.63 13.41
C GLN A 237 -39.55 -14.28 14.80
N ALA A 238 -39.73 -15.60 14.89
CA ALA A 238 -39.70 -16.32 16.17
C ALA A 238 -38.29 -16.35 16.76
N ILE A 239 -37.28 -16.64 15.92
CA ILE A 239 -35.86 -16.68 16.34
C ILE A 239 -35.34 -15.27 16.71
N GLY A 240 -35.80 -14.23 16.02
CA GLY A 240 -35.40 -12.83 16.31
C GLY A 240 -35.98 -12.22 17.60
N ASN A 241 -36.88 -12.90 18.31
CA ASN A 241 -37.49 -12.40 19.56
C ASN A 241 -36.90 -13.00 20.84
N ASP A 242 -36.08 -14.05 20.76
CA ASP A 242 -35.43 -14.65 21.94
C ASP A 242 -34.14 -13.92 22.36
N ASP A 243 -33.60 -13.03 21.52
CA ASP A 243 -32.40 -12.22 21.79
C ASP A 243 -32.71 -10.77 22.22
N LYS A 244 -33.78 -10.56 23.00
CA LYS A 244 -33.94 -9.29 23.75
C LYS A 244 -33.33 -9.45 25.14
N PRO A 245 -32.27 -8.69 25.49
CA PRO A 245 -31.67 -8.76 26.81
C PRO A 245 -32.69 -8.34 27.87
N VAL A 246 -32.91 -9.25 28.83
CA VAL A 246 -33.69 -8.99 30.04
C VAL A 246 -33.05 -7.80 30.78
N PRO A 247 -33.78 -6.71 31.04
CA PRO A 247 -33.24 -5.61 31.84
C PRO A 247 -33.04 -6.06 33.29
N PRO A 248 -31.94 -5.67 33.95
CA PRO A 248 -31.63 -6.15 35.29
C PRO A 248 -32.53 -5.48 36.34
N GLY A 249 -33.16 -6.29 37.19
CA GLY A 249 -33.34 -6.01 38.61
C GLY A 249 -34.27 -4.85 39.01
N GLY A 250 -35.58 -4.99 38.79
CA GLY A 250 -36.61 -4.18 39.47
C GLY A 250 -37.07 -4.83 40.78
N GLY A 251 -36.54 -4.35 41.91
CA GLY A 251 -36.84 -4.85 43.26
C GLY A 251 -38.34 -4.92 43.60
N LYS A 252 -38.75 -6.07 44.13
CA LYS A 252 -40.11 -6.34 44.64
C LYS A 252 -40.46 -5.42 45.81
N LYS A 253 -41.22 -4.36 45.57
CA LYS A 253 -41.96 -3.63 46.62
C LYS A 253 -43.12 -4.49 47.10
N LYS A 254 -43.06 -4.91 48.37
CA LYS A 254 -44.14 -5.57 49.11
C LYS A 254 -45.42 -4.72 49.08
N LYS A 255 -46.49 -5.22 48.44
CA LYS A 255 -47.84 -4.67 48.59
C LYS A 255 -48.43 -5.12 49.94
N LYS A 256 -48.68 -4.13 50.80
CA LYS A 256 -49.32 -4.23 52.10
C LYS A 256 -50.81 -4.57 51.89
N LYS A 257 -51.28 -5.68 52.45
CA LYS A 257 -52.70 -6.03 52.55
C LYS A 257 -53.39 -4.98 53.44
N HIS A 258 -54.38 -4.26 52.91
CA HIS A 258 -55.40 -3.62 53.75
C HIS A 258 -56.75 -4.28 53.51
N ARG A 259 -57.22 -4.86 54.61
CA ARG A 259 -58.49 -5.51 54.87
C ARG A 259 -59.53 -4.41 55.06
N HIS A 260 -60.58 -4.36 54.27
CA HIS A 260 -61.78 -3.59 54.62
C HIS A 260 -62.98 -4.52 54.78
N LYS A 261 -63.42 -4.62 56.04
CA LYS A 261 -64.76 -5.03 56.46
C LYS A 261 -65.80 -4.24 55.67
N LYS A 262 -66.81 -4.93 55.13
CA LYS A 262 -68.15 -4.36 54.97
C LYS A 262 -69.09 -5.15 55.87
N LYS A 263 -69.91 -4.38 56.59
CA LYS A 263 -71.16 -4.78 57.23
C LYS A 263 -72.12 -5.30 56.19
#